data_AF-A0A125YHB5-F1
#
_entry.id   AF-A0A125YHB5-F1
#
_cell.length_a   1.000
_cell.length_b   1.000
_cell.length_c   1.000
_cell.angle_alpha   90.00
_cell.angle_beta   90.00
_cell.angle_gamma   90.00
#
_symmetry.space_group_name_H-M   'P 1'
#
loop_
_entity.id
_entity.type
_entity.pdbx_description
1 polymer ?
#
loop_
_entity_poly.entity_id
_entity_poly.type
_entity_poly.pdbx_seq_one_letter_code
_entity_poly.pdbx_strand_id
1 'polypeptide(L)' 'MVSSELLWQCVRRNHCFIRKFNGITLSAERMNLTNKNTLKYSGIAHKQPLGLNRHGANNGCIALVTVQKCSRAM' A
#
# COMPACT_ATOMS: atom_id res chain seq x y z
N MET A 1 -1.33 -16.29 9.28
CA MET A 1 -1.09 -15.20 8.30
C MET A 1 -1.32 -15.77 6.90
N VAL A 2 -2.09 -15.07 6.06
CA VAL A 2 -2.39 -15.50 4.68
C VAL A 2 -1.19 -15.22 3.78
N SER A 3 -1.00 -16.02 2.72
CA SER A 3 0.08 -15.81 1.75
C SER A 3 -0.11 -14.51 0.96
N SER A 4 0.95 -13.70 0.89
CA SER A 4 0.97 -12.44 0.12
C SER A 4 0.82 -12.67 -1.38
N GLU A 5 1.37 -13.78 -1.88
CA GLU A 5 1.29 -14.14 -3.30
C GLU A 5 -0.14 -14.52 -3.70
N LEU A 6 -0.84 -15.26 -2.83
CA LEU A 6 -2.23 -15.63 -3.06
C LEU A 6 -3.12 -14.38 -3.12
N LEU A 7 -2.98 -13.48 -2.15
CA LEU A 7 -3.70 -12.21 -2.14
C LEU A 7 -3.40 -11.40 -3.40
N TRP A 8 -2.13 -11.33 -3.80
CA TRP A 8 -1.73 -10.65 -5.02
C TRP A 8 -2.39 -11.23 -6.27
N GLN A 9 -2.48 -12.55 -6.42
CA GLN A 9 -3.16 -13.16 -7.57
C GLN A 9 -4.62 -12.72 -7.68
N CYS A 10 -5.31 -12.54 -6.54
CA CYS A 10 -6.68 -12.03 -6.50
C CYS A 10 -6.76 -10.54 -6.89
N VAL A 11 -5.90 -9.69 -6.31
CA VAL A 11 -6.07 -8.22 -6.40
C VAL A 11 -5.26 -7.53 -7.50
N ARG A 12 -4.27 -8.21 -8.11
CA ARG A 12 -3.33 -7.60 -9.07
C ARG A 12 -4.01 -6.94 -10.28
N ARG A 13 -5.17 -7.48 -10.71
CA ARG A 13 -5.91 -6.99 -11.88
C ARG A 13 -7.05 -6.05 -11.53
N ASN A 14 -7.62 -6.19 -10.33
CA ASN A 14 -8.81 -5.48 -9.90
C ASN A 14 -8.76 -5.17 -8.40
N HIS A 15 -8.67 -3.88 -8.07
CA HIS A 15 -8.95 -3.32 -6.75
C HIS A 15 -9.25 -1.83 -6.91
N CYS A 16 -9.92 -1.22 -5.93
CA CYS A 16 -10.44 0.15 -6.02
C CYS A 16 -9.36 1.24 -6.20
N PHE A 17 -8.10 0.97 -5.85
CA PHE A 17 -6.99 1.92 -5.97
C PHE A 17 -6.30 1.91 -7.34
N ILE A 18 -6.62 0.95 -8.23
CA ILE A 18 -6.01 0.89 -9.57
C ILE A 18 -6.48 2.09 -10.40
N ARG A 19 -5.52 2.81 -10.96
CA ARG A 19 -5.75 3.86 -11.96
C ARG A 19 -4.96 3.50 -13.22
N LYS A 20 -5.66 3.39 -14.34
CA LYS A 20 -5.09 3.07 -15.65
C LYS A 20 -5.24 4.26 -16.58
N PHE A 21 -4.14 4.71 -17.18
CA PHE A 21 -4.13 5.80 -18.15
C PHE A 21 -2.95 5.63 -19.11
N ASN A 22 -3.18 5.78 -20.42
CA ASN A 22 -2.15 5.69 -21.46
C ASN A 22 -1.20 4.48 -21.35
N GLY A 23 -1.74 3.30 -21.04
CA GLY A 23 -0.96 2.05 -20.89
C GLY A 23 -0.20 1.92 -19.56
N ILE A 24 -0.22 2.94 -18.71
CA ILE A 24 0.41 2.93 -17.38
C ILE A 24 -0.63 2.50 -16.35
N THR A 25 -0.23 1.61 -15.43
CA THR A 25 -1.06 1.17 -14.30
C THR A 25 -0.41 1.61 -12.98
N LEU A 26 -1.10 2.47 -12.25
CA LEU A 26 -0.70 2.95 -10.92
C LEU A 26 -1.71 2.49 -9.87
N SER A 27 -1.28 2.48 -8.61
CA SER A 27 -2.12 2.21 -7.45
C SER A 27 -2.04 3.37 -6.46
N ALA A 28 -3.19 3.89 -6.03
CA ALA A 28 -3.32 5.02 -5.10
C ALA A 28 -3.39 4.59 -3.62
N GLU A 29 -2.71 3.50 -3.27
CA GLU A 29 -2.66 2.98 -1.90
C GLU A 29 -1.78 3.84 -0.98
N ARG A 30 -2.27 4.16 0.23
CA ARG A 30 -1.50 4.95 1.22
C ARG A 30 -0.22 4.26 1.70
N MET A 31 -0.14 2.94 1.60
CA MET A 31 1.03 2.14 2.01
C MET A 31 1.82 1.63 0.80
N ASN A 32 1.98 2.47 -0.21
CA ASN A 32 2.78 2.19 -1.40
C ASN A 32 3.76 3.36 -1.65
N LEU A 33 5.06 3.10 -1.59
CA LEU A 33 6.10 4.13 -1.74
C LEU A 33 6.23 4.68 -3.17
N THR A 34 5.86 3.90 -4.18
CA THR A 34 6.10 4.24 -5.59
C THR A 34 4.82 4.41 -6.40
N ASN A 35 3.66 4.13 -5.78
CA ASN A 35 2.35 4.04 -6.43
C ASN A 35 2.32 3.06 -7.62
N LYS A 36 3.26 2.12 -7.70
CA LYS A 36 3.27 1.09 -8.75
C LYS A 36 2.41 -0.09 -8.33
N ASN A 37 1.64 -0.63 -9.27
CA ASN A 37 0.84 -1.83 -9.06
C ASN A 37 1.73 -3.09 -9.17
N THR A 38 2.53 -3.37 -8.15
CA THR A 38 3.37 -4.57 -8.05
C THR A 38 3.30 -5.19 -6.66
N LEU A 39 3.55 -6.50 -6.55
CA LEU A 39 3.51 -7.22 -5.27
C LEU A 39 4.44 -6.61 -4.22
N LYS A 40 5.65 -6.18 -4.63
CA LYS A 40 6.68 -5.64 -3.71
C LYS A 40 6.25 -4.35 -3.03
N TYR A 41 5.51 -3.49 -3.73
CA TYR A 41 5.11 -2.17 -3.22
C TYR A 41 3.64 -2.09 -2.83
N SER A 42 2.85 -3.14 -3.03
CA SER A 42 1.45 -3.16 -2.66
C SER A 42 1.28 -3.15 -1.14
N GLY A 43 0.50 -2.19 -0.66
CA GLY A 43 0.05 -2.07 0.72
C GLY A 43 -1.00 -3.09 1.14
N ILE A 44 -1.68 -3.71 0.18
CA ILE A 44 -2.78 -4.67 0.44
C ILE A 44 -2.24 -6.09 0.53
N ALA A 45 -1.31 -6.46 -0.34
CA ALA A 45 -0.83 -7.83 -0.45
C ALA A 45 0.42 -8.10 0.40
N HIS A 46 1.30 -7.11 0.61
CA HIS A 46 2.54 -7.31 1.35
C HIS A 46 2.28 -7.44 2.86
N LYS A 47 3.10 -8.24 3.56
CA LYS A 47 2.94 -8.48 5.01
C LYS A 47 3.31 -7.27 5.86
N GLN A 48 4.34 -6.54 5.45
CA GLN A 48 4.85 -5.36 6.15
C GLN A 48 5.05 -4.23 5.15
N PRO A 49 3.95 -3.65 4.64
CA PRO A 49 4.03 -2.49 3.77
C PRO A 49 4.38 -1.25 4.58
N LEU A 50 4.99 -0.28 3.90
CA LEU A 50 5.38 1.00 4.46
C LEU A 50 4.97 2.11 3.51
N GLY A 51 4.47 3.21 4.06
CA GLY A 51 4.09 4.40 3.32
C GLY A 51 4.75 5.64 3.88
N LEU A 52 5.18 6.53 2.99
CA LEU A 52 5.65 7.88 3.34
C LEU A 52 4.67 8.88 2.75
N ASN A 53 3.82 9.44 3.61
CA ASN A 53 2.79 10.38 3.19
C ASN A 53 3.06 11.75 3.79
N ARG A 54 2.72 12.79 3.04
CA ARG A 54 2.70 14.15 3.58
C ARG A 54 1.56 14.26 4.60
N HIS A 55 1.83 14.93 5.71
CA HIS A 55 0.91 15.07 6.83
C HIS A 55 0.88 16.53 7.32
N GLY A 56 -0.23 16.90 7.98
CA GLY A 56 -0.48 18.26 8.46
C GLY A 56 -1.12 19.19 7.43
N ALA A 57 -1.79 20.24 7.92
CA ALA A 57 -2.63 21.15 7.12
C ALA A 57 -1.89 21.82 5.94
N ASN A 58 -0.58 22.02 6.05
CA ASN A 58 0.26 22.66 5.03
C ASN A 58 1.35 21.74 4.46
N ASN A 59 1.17 20.42 4.56
CA ASN A 59 2.16 19.43 4.08
C ASN A 59 3.58 19.60 4.68
N GLY A 60 3.67 20.17 5.88
CA GLY A 60 4.93 20.53 6.54
C GLY A 60 5.61 19.37 7.27
N CYS A 61 4.92 18.25 7.49
CA CYS A 61 5.51 17.06 8.09
C CYS A 61 5.27 15.81 7.23
N ILE A 62 6.06 14.77 7.47
CA ILE A 62 5.98 13.48 6.78
C ILE A 62 5.52 12.45 7.81
N ALA A 63 4.43 11.75 7.53
CA ALA A 63 3.95 10.63 8.32
C ALA A 63 4.47 9.31 7.73
N LEU A 64 5.16 8.56 8.58
CA LEU A 64 5.46 7.15 8.37
C LEU A 64 4.20 6.34 8.69
N VAL A 65 3.64 5.68 7.67
CA VAL A 65 2.50 4.78 7.83
C VAL A 65 3.02 3.36 7.79
N THR A 66 2.87 2.65 8.89
CA THR A 66 3.22 1.24 9.04
C THR A 66 2.03 0.47 9.59
N VAL A 67 1.97 -0.83 9.32
CA VAL A 67 0.99 -1.70 9.98
C VAL A 67 1.28 -1.68 11.47
N GLN A 68 0.32 -1.21 12.27
CA GLN A 68 0.41 -1.29 13.72
C GLN A 68 0.54 -2.77 14.09
N LYS A 69 1.65 -3.15 14.70
CA LYS A 69 1.70 -4.41 15.43
C LYS A 69 0.70 -4.25 16.57
N CYS A 70 -0.40 -4.98 16.52
CA CYS A 70 -1.24 -5.15 17.69
C CYS A 70 -0.41 -5.94 18.71
N SER A 71 0.37 -5.24 19.54
CA SER A 71 0.89 -5.82 20.77
C SER A 71 -0.34 -6.16 21.59
N ARG A 72 -0.70 -7.44 21.65
CA ARG A 72 -1.62 -7.93 22.69
C ARG A 72 -1.04 -7.43 24.01
N ALA A 73 -1.69 -6.43 24.61
CA ALA A 73 -1.49 -6.14 26.02
C ALA A 73 -1.91 -7.42 26.75
N MET A 74 -0.97 -8.01 27.49
CA MET A 74 -1.25 -9.09 28.43
C MET A 74 -2.08 -8.55 29.59
#